data_AF-A0A2E0KGM3-F1
#
_entry.id   AF-A0A2E0KGM3-F1
#
_cell.length_a   1.000
_cell.length_b   1.000
_cell.length_c   1.000
_cell.angle_alpha   90.00
_cell.angle_beta   90.00
_cell.angle_gamma   90.00
#
_symmetry.space_group_name_H-M   'P 1'
#
loop_
_entity.id
_entity.type
_entity.pdbx_description
1 polymer ?
#
loop_
_entity_poly.entity_id
_entity_poly.type
_entity_poly.pdbx_seq_one_letter_code
_entity_poly.pdbx_strand_id
1 'polypeptide(L)'
;MPRFSIAALLMVVSAVGMPVALAQPRGVLPLSAGQPILEADAVLLASGWRPHPQQQPMALDQRRAGVPLSSLSACSGTGHGFCRFDYRRNGRQLSVVTIPISQRSRQTSQLGGVVKRWWVETVQSRR
;
A
#
# COMPACT_ATOMS: atom_id res chain seq x y z
N MET A 1 63.70 -26.21 30.06
CA MET A 1 62.30 -26.46 30.50
C MET A 1 61.74 -25.15 31.06
N PRO A 2 60.46 -24.81 30.82
CA PRO A 2 60.03 -23.63 30.03
C PRO A 2 59.32 -22.54 30.89
N ARG A 3 59.04 -21.33 30.38
CA ARG A 3 57.77 -20.99 29.70
C ARG A 3 57.82 -19.61 29.03
N PHE A 4 57.39 -19.62 27.77
CA PHE A 4 57.18 -18.51 26.85
C PHE A 4 56.16 -17.48 27.36
N SER A 5 56.30 -16.21 26.98
CA SER A 5 55.20 -15.26 26.95
C SER A 5 55.21 -14.53 25.61
N ILE A 6 54.37 -15.02 24.71
CA ILE A 6 54.09 -14.46 23.39
C ILE A 6 53.09 -13.33 23.63
N ALA A 7 53.53 -12.08 23.48
CA ALA A 7 52.64 -10.93 23.43
C ALA A 7 51.90 -10.97 22.08
N ALA A 8 50.65 -11.42 22.11
CA ALA A 8 49.78 -11.51 20.95
C ALA A 8 49.46 -10.11 20.39
N LEU A 9 49.91 -9.86 19.16
CA LEU A 9 49.57 -8.67 18.40
C LEU A 9 48.10 -8.75 17.97
N LEU A 10 47.23 -7.97 18.60
CA LEU A 10 45.82 -7.83 18.22
C LEU A 10 45.70 -7.02 16.93
N MET A 11 45.63 -7.70 15.78
CA MET A 11 45.21 -7.09 14.52
C MET A 11 43.70 -6.81 14.57
N VAL A 12 43.34 -5.56 14.84
CA VAL A 12 41.95 -5.07 14.71
C VAL A 12 41.70 -4.78 13.23
N VAL A 13 41.16 -5.77 12.51
CA VAL A 13 40.64 -5.56 11.15
C VAL A 13 39.21 -5.03 11.28
N SER A 14 39.08 -3.71 11.28
CA SER A 14 37.79 -3.02 11.22
C SER A 14 37.23 -3.14 9.80
N ALA A 15 36.46 -4.21 9.54
CA ALA A 15 35.64 -4.32 8.34
C ALA A 15 34.51 -3.29 8.42
N VAL A 16 34.68 -2.14 7.78
CA VAL A 16 33.61 -1.16 7.56
C VAL A 16 32.60 -1.78 6.59
N GLY A 17 31.63 -2.50 7.13
CA GLY A 17 30.46 -2.95 6.40
C GLY A 17 29.61 -1.74 6.04
N MET A 18 29.71 -1.27 4.80
CA MET A 18 28.73 -0.33 4.24
C MET A 18 27.35 -0.98 4.29
N PRO A 19 26.34 -0.37 4.92
CA PRO A 19 25.00 -0.89 4.87
C PRO A 19 24.54 -0.84 3.41
N VAL A 20 24.46 -2.02 2.78
CA VAL A 20 23.79 -2.16 1.49
C VAL A 20 22.33 -1.84 1.75
N ALA A 21 21.91 -0.63 1.40
CA ALA A 21 20.50 -0.29 1.31
C ALA A 21 19.88 -1.24 0.26
N LEU A 22 19.25 -2.32 0.72
CA LEU A 22 18.50 -3.22 -0.13
C LEU A 22 17.41 -2.39 -0.80
N ALA A 23 17.63 -2.04 -2.06
CA ALA A 23 16.63 -1.42 -2.90
C ALA A 23 15.42 -2.35 -2.91
N GLN A 24 14.35 -1.97 -2.21
CA GLN A 24 13.10 -2.70 -2.23
C GLN A 24 12.70 -2.91 -3.70
N PRO A 25 12.28 -4.12 -4.10
CA PRO A 25 11.93 -4.41 -5.47
C PRO A 25 10.95 -3.34 -5.98
N ARG A 26 11.41 -2.54 -6.94
CA ARG A 26 10.59 -1.56 -7.66
C ARG A 26 9.61 -2.33 -8.55
N GLY A 27 8.53 -2.88 -7.99
CA GLY A 27 7.60 -3.63 -8.83
C GLY A 27 6.36 -4.18 -8.16
N VAL A 28 6.46 -4.61 -6.90
CA VAL A 28 5.31 -5.25 -6.24
C VAL A 28 4.56 -4.20 -5.43
N LEU A 29 3.34 -3.87 -5.86
CA LEU A 29 2.45 -3.10 -5.00
C LEU A 29 2.12 -3.96 -3.78
N PRO A 30 2.22 -3.42 -2.56
CA PRO A 30 1.93 -4.16 -1.34
C PRO A 30 0.42 -4.25 -1.12
N LEU A 31 -0.27 -4.89 -2.07
CA LEU A 31 -1.71 -5.11 -2.07
C LEU A 31 -1.99 -6.60 -2.27
N SER A 32 -2.98 -7.08 -1.54
CA SER A 32 -3.49 -8.45 -1.64
C SER A 32 -4.99 -8.44 -1.88
N ALA A 33 -5.48 -9.38 -2.69
CA ALA A 33 -6.92 -9.59 -2.82
C ALA A 33 -7.48 -10.09 -1.49
N GLY A 34 -8.64 -9.58 -1.07
CA GLY A 34 -9.26 -9.89 0.21
C GLY A 34 -8.75 -9.05 1.39
N GLN A 35 -7.76 -8.18 1.21
CA GLN A 35 -7.35 -7.26 2.28
C GLN A 35 -8.43 -6.17 2.50
N PRO A 36 -8.72 -5.76 3.75
CA PRO A 36 -9.58 -4.62 4.03
C PRO A 36 -9.04 -3.34 3.38
N ILE A 37 -9.93 -2.48 2.86
CA ILE A 37 -9.50 -1.24 2.20
C ILE A 37 -8.79 -0.27 3.15
N LEU A 38 -9.16 -0.24 4.44
CA LEU A 38 -8.49 0.59 5.44
C LEU A 38 -7.03 0.18 5.64
N GLU A 39 -6.75 -1.13 5.64
CA GLU A 39 -5.38 -1.65 5.72
C GLU A 39 -4.62 -1.38 4.42
N ALA A 40 -5.26 -1.58 3.27
CA ALA A 40 -4.68 -1.26 1.97
C ALA A 40 -4.27 0.22 1.87
N ASP A 41 -5.15 1.14 2.29
CA ASP A 41 -4.90 2.58 2.31
C ASP A 41 -3.67 2.90 3.18
N ALA A 42 -3.62 2.40 4.41
CA ALA A 42 -2.49 2.62 5.32
C ALA A 42 -1.15 2.16 4.71
N VAL A 43 -1.11 0.96 4.10
CA VAL A 43 0.10 0.43 3.48
C VAL A 43 0.51 1.23 2.24
N LEU A 44 -0.46 1.70 1.43
CA LEU A 44 -0.19 2.54 0.27
C LEU A 44 0.38 3.90 0.67
N LEU A 45 -0.19 4.53 1.69
CA LEU A 45 0.32 5.78 2.26
C LEU A 45 1.77 5.61 2.76
N ALA A 46 2.03 4.56 3.52
CA ALA A 46 3.38 4.23 4.01
C ALA A 46 4.37 3.97 2.86
N SER A 47 3.88 3.50 1.72
CA SER A 47 4.68 3.24 0.50
C SER A 47 4.83 4.47 -0.42
N GLY A 48 4.37 5.64 0.03
CA GLY A 48 4.50 6.92 -0.68
C GLY A 48 3.47 7.16 -1.78
N TRP A 49 2.39 6.37 -1.84
CA TRP A 49 1.22 6.71 -2.64
C TRP A 49 0.40 7.79 -1.91
N ARG A 50 -0.25 8.66 -2.67
CA ARG A 50 -1.10 9.73 -2.12
C ARG A 50 -2.51 9.64 -2.69
N PRO A 51 -3.56 9.89 -1.89
CA PRO A 51 -4.93 9.97 -2.38
C PRO A 51 -5.02 10.93 -3.56
N HIS A 52 -5.63 10.47 -4.64
CA HIS A 52 -5.84 11.26 -5.84
C HIS A 52 -7.07 10.75 -6.59
N PRO A 53 -8.27 11.00 -6.03
CA PRO A 53 -9.51 10.57 -6.65
C PRO A 53 -9.66 11.19 -8.04
N GLN A 54 -10.03 10.36 -9.03
CA GLN A 54 -10.26 10.86 -10.41
C GLN A 54 -11.42 11.85 -10.48
N GLN A 55 -12.38 11.75 -9.55
CA GLN A 55 -13.51 12.65 -9.41
C GLN A 55 -13.84 12.86 -7.94
N GLN A 56 -14.51 13.96 -7.62
CA GLN A 56 -15.04 14.16 -6.28
C GLN A 56 -16.18 13.16 -6.03
N PRO A 57 -16.12 12.30 -5.00
CA PRO A 57 -17.18 11.34 -4.73
C PRO A 57 -18.47 12.05 -4.30
N MET A 58 -19.61 11.56 -4.74
CA MET A 58 -20.92 12.09 -4.32
C MET A 58 -21.25 11.63 -2.89
N ALA A 59 -22.22 12.30 -2.26
CA ALA A 59 -22.71 11.90 -0.92
C ALA A 59 -23.20 10.44 -0.88
N LEU A 60 -23.78 9.94 -1.98
CA LEU A 60 -24.18 8.54 -2.07
C LEU A 60 -22.98 7.59 -2.08
N ASP A 61 -21.88 7.95 -2.74
CA ASP A 61 -20.65 7.16 -2.75
C ASP A 61 -20.05 7.09 -1.36
N GLN A 62 -20.00 8.22 -0.64
CA GLN A 62 -19.52 8.27 0.74
C GLN A 62 -20.35 7.38 1.66
N ARG A 63 -21.69 7.46 1.56
CA ARG A 63 -22.59 6.59 2.32
C ARG A 63 -22.42 5.11 1.98
N ARG A 64 -22.22 4.78 0.70
CA ARG A 64 -21.96 3.41 0.26
C ARG A 64 -20.63 2.90 0.77
N ALA A 65 -19.55 3.64 0.55
CA ALA A 65 -18.23 3.27 1.04
C ALA A 65 -18.24 3.05 2.55
N GLY A 66 -18.92 3.90 3.32
CA GLY A 66 -18.98 3.78 4.77
C GLY A 66 -17.61 3.98 5.44
N VAL A 67 -16.63 4.52 4.71
CA VAL A 67 -15.29 4.84 5.20
C VAL A 67 -14.92 6.27 4.81
N PRO A 68 -14.23 7.02 5.68
CA PRO A 68 -13.86 8.41 5.43
C PRO A 68 -12.53 8.53 4.66
N LEU A 69 -12.30 7.69 3.64
CA LEU A 69 -11.04 7.72 2.88
C LEU A 69 -11.07 8.80 1.80
N SER A 70 -10.09 9.70 1.83
CA SER A 70 -9.91 10.76 0.82
C SER A 70 -9.52 10.22 -0.57
N SER A 71 -9.11 8.96 -0.65
CA SER A 71 -8.83 8.24 -1.89
C SER A 71 -10.11 7.79 -2.61
N LEU A 72 -11.28 7.88 -1.98
CA LEU A 72 -12.55 7.47 -2.57
C LEU A 72 -12.87 8.29 -3.83
N SER A 73 -13.10 7.58 -4.93
CA SER A 73 -13.39 8.17 -6.24
C SER A 73 -14.86 8.03 -6.61
N ALA A 74 -15.40 6.80 -6.61
CA ALA A 74 -16.80 6.52 -6.90
C ALA A 74 -17.21 5.12 -6.41
N CYS A 75 -18.50 4.87 -6.23
CA CYS A 75 -19.04 3.54 -5.93
C CYS A 75 -20.10 3.11 -6.95
N SER A 76 -20.01 1.86 -7.43
CA SER A 76 -21.03 1.30 -8.35
C SER A 76 -22.33 1.01 -7.60
N GLY A 77 -23.46 1.19 -8.29
CA GLY A 77 -24.78 0.82 -7.76
C GLY A 77 -25.18 -0.63 -7.96
N THR A 78 -24.40 -1.44 -8.68
CA THR A 78 -24.84 -2.75 -9.18
C THR A 78 -24.24 -3.96 -8.45
N GLY A 79 -23.41 -3.76 -7.43
CA GLY A 79 -22.84 -4.85 -6.61
C GLY A 79 -21.63 -5.57 -7.20
N HIS A 80 -21.35 -5.42 -8.50
CA HIS A 80 -20.09 -5.85 -9.13
C HIS A 80 -19.06 -4.71 -9.08
N GLY A 81 -18.19 -4.71 -8.06
CA GLY A 81 -17.23 -3.63 -7.79
C GLY A 81 -17.87 -2.53 -6.95
N PHE A 82 -17.68 -2.60 -5.64
CA PHE A 82 -18.35 -1.74 -4.65
C PHE A 82 -17.90 -0.29 -4.76
N CYS A 83 -16.64 -0.03 -4.43
CA CYS A 83 -16.06 1.30 -4.46
C CYS A 83 -14.67 1.27 -5.07
N ARG A 84 -14.32 2.35 -5.76
CA ARG A 84 -13.00 2.59 -6.33
C ARG A 84 -12.28 3.66 -5.52
N PHE A 85 -11.01 3.37 -5.23
CA PHE A 85 -10.09 4.23 -4.51
C PHE A 85 -8.87 4.47 -5.39
N ASP A 86 -8.46 5.73 -5.50
CA ASP A 86 -7.50 6.18 -6.48
C ASP A 86 -6.34 6.92 -5.81
N TYR A 87 -5.12 6.63 -6.26
CA TYR A 87 -3.88 7.15 -5.69
C TYR A 87 -2.90 7.56 -6.79
N ARG A 88 -1.96 8.45 -6.45
CA ARG A 88 -0.86 8.85 -7.35
C ARG A 88 0.51 8.68 -6.71
N ARG A 89 1.51 8.37 -7.52
CA ARG A 89 2.94 8.38 -7.15
C ARG A 89 3.81 8.50 -8.40
N ASN A 90 4.73 9.46 -8.43
CA ASN A 90 5.76 9.59 -9.48
C ASN A 90 5.20 9.51 -10.92
N GLY A 91 4.14 10.27 -11.23
CA GLY A 91 3.51 10.25 -12.56
C GLY A 91 2.71 8.97 -12.88
N ARG A 92 2.49 8.10 -11.90
CA ARG A 92 1.66 6.90 -12.01
C ARG A 92 0.37 7.08 -11.23
N GLN A 93 -0.72 6.56 -11.76
CA GLN A 93 -2.03 6.47 -11.12
C GLN A 93 -2.29 5.02 -10.74
N LEU A 94 -2.68 4.78 -9.50
CA LEU A 94 -3.13 3.48 -9.00
C LEU A 94 -4.63 3.56 -8.76
N SER A 95 -5.35 2.53 -9.22
CA SER A 95 -6.76 2.34 -8.93
C SER A 95 -6.96 1.03 -8.18
N VAL A 96 -7.71 1.07 -7.09
CA VAL A 96 -8.03 -0.08 -6.23
C VAL A 96 -9.54 -0.21 -6.18
N VAL A 97 -10.07 -1.39 -6.52
CA VAL A 97 -11.51 -1.67 -6.50
C VAL A 97 -11.82 -2.70 -5.44
N THR A 98 -12.83 -2.40 -4.62
CA THR A 98 -13.30 -3.28 -3.56
C THR A 98 -14.58 -4.02 -3.95
N ILE A 99 -14.93 -5.05 -3.19
CA ILE A 99 -16.26 -5.70 -3.19
C ILE A 99 -16.83 -5.65 -1.77
N PRO A 100 -18.17 -5.66 -1.60
CA PRO A 100 -18.73 -5.68 -0.26
C PRO A 100 -18.45 -7.05 0.37
N ILE A 101 -18.30 -7.08 1.68
CA ILE A 101 -18.15 -8.33 2.41
C ILE A 101 -19.54 -8.79 2.82
N SER A 102 -19.86 -10.05 2.54
CA SER A 102 -21.16 -10.64 2.85
C SER A 102 -21.48 -10.45 4.34
N GLN A 103 -22.68 -9.96 4.65
CA GLN A 103 -23.14 -9.56 5.99
C GLN A 103 -23.13 -10.67 7.07
N ARG A 104 -22.64 -11.87 6.79
CA ARG A 104 -22.45 -12.93 7.79
C ARG A 104 -21.21 -12.69 8.65
N SER A 105 -20.32 -11.78 8.24
CA SER A 105 -19.14 -11.32 8.96
C SER A 105 -19.34 -9.86 9.39
N ARG A 106 -20.26 -9.58 10.32
CA ARG A 106 -20.45 -8.21 10.86
C ARG A 106 -19.39 -7.90 11.93
N GLN A 107 -18.12 -7.87 11.53
CA GLN A 107 -17.10 -7.20 12.33
C GLN A 107 -16.91 -5.79 11.77
N THR A 108 -16.89 -4.79 12.64
CA THR A 108 -16.76 -3.35 12.35
C THR A 108 -15.52 -3.00 11.48
N SER A 109 -14.56 -3.92 11.33
CA SER A 109 -13.34 -3.75 10.54
C SER A 109 -13.52 -3.84 9.01
N GLN A 110 -14.75 -4.03 8.52
CA GLN A 110 -15.02 -4.40 7.12
C GLN A 110 -15.78 -3.34 6.30
N LEU A 111 -15.82 -2.10 6.81
CA LEU A 111 -16.31 -0.93 6.08
C LEU A 111 -15.48 -0.69 4.80
N GLY A 112 -16.11 -0.20 3.74
CA GLY A 112 -15.45 0.05 2.45
C GLY A 112 -15.15 -1.21 1.62
N GLY A 113 -15.36 -2.40 2.20
CA GLY A 113 -15.17 -3.69 1.55
C GLY A 113 -13.71 -4.15 1.56
N VAL A 114 -13.47 -5.24 0.82
CA VAL A 114 -12.13 -5.81 0.62
C VAL A 114 -11.66 -5.63 -0.81
N VAL A 115 -10.36 -5.46 -0.98
CA VAL A 115 -9.74 -5.29 -2.29
C VAL A 115 -10.00 -6.52 -3.16
N LYS A 116 -10.53 -6.29 -4.35
CA LYS A 116 -10.77 -7.34 -5.35
C LYS A 116 -9.73 -7.30 -6.46
N ARG A 117 -9.36 -6.11 -6.92
CA ARG A 117 -8.41 -5.87 -8.01
C ARG A 117 -7.78 -4.50 -7.89
N TRP A 118 -6.61 -4.34 -8.49
CA TRP A 118 -5.93 -3.07 -8.62
C TRP A 118 -5.11 -3.03 -9.90
N TRP A 119 -4.81 -1.83 -10.39
CA TRP A 119 -3.95 -1.63 -11.54
C TRP A 119 -3.26 -0.27 -11.49
N VAL A 120 -2.12 -0.17 -12.17
CA VAL A 120 -1.35 1.08 -12.27
C VAL A 120 -1.26 1.52 -13.72
N GLU A 121 -1.55 2.79 -13.95
CA GLU A 121 -1.44 3.47 -15.25
C GLU A 121 -0.34 4.54 -15.17
N THR A 122 0.34 4.78 -16.29
CA THR A 122 1.25 5.93 -16.41
C THR A 122 0.44 7.13 -16.88
N VAL A 123 0.49 8.23 -16.14
CA VAL A 123 -0.19 9.47 -16.51
C VAL A 123 0.74 10.23 -17.47
N GLN A 124 0.42 10.24 -18.76
CA GLN A 124 1.13 11.08 -19.71
C GLN A 124 0.80 12.55 -19.40
N SER A 125 1.81 13.38 -19.15
CA SER A 125 1.60 14.83 -19.15
C SER A 125 1.30 15.23 -20.59
N ARG A 126 0.03 15.53 -20.90
CA ARG A 126 -0.26 16.31 -22.11
C ARG A 126 0.44 17.65 -21.94
N ARG A 127 1.48 17.88 -22.75
CA ARG A 127 2.05 19.21 -22.98
C ARG A 127 1.15 19.98 -23.93
#